data_AF-A0A2E6LF62-F1
#
_entry.id   AF-A0A2E6LF62-F1
#
_cell.length_a   1.000
_cell.length_b   1.000
_cell.length_c   1.000
_cell.angle_alpha   90.00
_cell.angle_beta   90.00
_cell.angle_gamma   90.00
#
_symmetry.space_group_name_H-M   'P 1'
#
loop_
_entity.id
_entity.type
_entity.pdbx_description
1 polymer ?
#
loop_
_entity_poly.entity_id
_entity_poly.type
_entity_poly.pdbx_seq_one_letter_code
_entity_poly.pdbx_strand_id
1 'polypeptide(L)'
;MTNVNNEDINVSTWKIPSPLGIIGSHSNGEFNGMTASWITQVSMEPALIGVGIDNKSVTFRLMDQSEFFTINMFSPEYTKVFVKFSKPAEYTEGFLNQEPITLTANSVPIFDNARVWFELKTTQKINLGTHTFFIGEIIDCKTIDPEERVAYMGDTRMKYGGVPRGGH
;
A
#
# COMPACT_ATOMS: atom_id res chain seq x y z
N MET A 1 -4.29 1.21 36.01
CA MET A 1 -4.61 1.56 34.62
C MET A 1 -5.78 0.71 34.19
N THR A 2 -6.87 1.31 33.73
CA THR A 2 -8.00 0.57 33.15
C THR A 2 -7.53 -0.08 31.85
N ASN A 3 -7.67 -1.41 31.75
CA ASN A 3 -7.36 -2.10 30.51
C ASN A 3 -8.37 -1.63 29.45
N VAL A 4 -7.87 -1.04 28.37
CA VAL A 4 -8.70 -0.68 27.22
C VAL A 4 -9.15 -1.97 26.54
N ASN A 5 -10.45 -2.11 26.30
CA ASN A 5 -11.02 -3.27 25.63
C ASN A 5 -10.57 -3.34 24.15
N ASN A 6 -10.21 -4.53 23.68
CA ASN A 6 -9.80 -4.78 22.31
C ASN A 6 -10.84 -4.33 21.28
N GLU A 7 -12.14 -4.50 21.56
CA GLU A 7 -13.16 -4.04 20.60
C GLU A 7 -13.21 -2.52 20.51
N ASP A 8 -13.05 -1.82 21.63
CA ASP A 8 -12.98 -0.36 21.63
C ASP A 8 -11.75 0.12 20.87
N ILE A 9 -10.60 -0.55 21.02
CA ILE A 9 -9.39 -0.27 20.22
C ILE A 9 -9.67 -0.45 18.73
N ASN A 10 -10.29 -1.57 18.34
CA ASN A 10 -10.59 -1.88 16.94
C ASN A 10 -11.54 -0.85 16.34
N VAL A 11 -12.69 -0.62 16.96
CA VAL A 11 -13.70 0.32 16.46
C VAL A 11 -13.15 1.74 16.40
N SER A 12 -12.34 2.16 17.38
CA SER A 12 -11.73 3.49 17.40
C SER A 12 -10.67 3.65 16.32
N THR A 13 -9.80 2.67 16.14
CA THR A 13 -8.74 2.73 15.10
C THR A 13 -9.31 2.70 13.68
N TRP A 14 -10.44 2.02 13.45
CA TRP A 14 -11.12 2.07 12.16
C TRP A 14 -11.73 3.44 11.82
N LYS A 15 -11.81 4.36 12.78
CA LYS A 15 -12.26 5.74 12.53
C LYS A 15 -11.15 6.65 12.03
N ILE A 16 -9.89 6.20 12.05
CA ILE A 16 -8.78 6.97 11.49
C ILE A 16 -9.02 7.11 9.98
N PRO A 17 -9.13 8.34 9.45
CA PRO A 17 -9.26 8.53 8.01
C PRO A 17 -7.93 8.13 7.36
N SER A 18 -8.00 7.14 6.47
CA SER A 18 -6.81 6.59 5.82
C SER A 18 -6.97 6.61 4.31
N PRO A 19 -5.92 7.03 3.56
CA PRO A 19 -5.90 6.84 2.11
C PRO A 19 -5.99 5.34 1.79
N LEU A 20 -6.28 5.02 0.53
CA LEU A 20 -6.34 3.64 0.08
C LEU A 20 -5.60 3.50 -1.25
N GLY A 21 -4.62 2.60 -1.27
CA GLY A 21 -3.79 2.37 -2.43
C GLY A 21 -3.30 0.93 -2.52
N ILE A 22 -2.63 0.61 -3.63
CA ILE A 22 -1.93 -0.66 -3.83
C ILE A 22 -0.43 -0.40 -3.80
N ILE A 23 0.24 -1.10 -2.90
CA ILE A 23 1.69 -1.12 -2.79
C ILE A 23 2.24 -2.21 -3.69
N GLY A 24 2.98 -1.80 -4.73
CA GLY A 24 3.60 -2.70 -5.69
C GLY A 24 5.08 -2.89 -5.41
N SER A 25 5.60 -4.11 -5.53
CA SER A 25 7.04 -4.36 -5.51
C SER A 25 7.37 -5.66 -6.26
N HIS A 26 8.66 -5.93 -6.43
CA HIS A 26 9.18 -7.12 -7.09
C HIS A 26 10.43 -7.63 -6.38
N SER A 27 10.79 -8.88 -6.61
CA SER A 27 12.12 -9.45 -6.29
C SER A 27 12.27 -10.79 -6.99
N ASN A 28 13.44 -11.07 -7.57
CA ASN A 28 13.75 -12.36 -8.19
C ASN A 28 12.71 -12.86 -9.22
N GLY A 29 12.14 -11.95 -10.01
CA GLY A 29 11.12 -12.27 -11.02
C GLY A 29 9.71 -12.50 -10.47
N GLU A 30 9.50 -12.35 -9.16
CA GLU A 30 8.19 -12.34 -8.53
C GLU A 30 7.70 -10.91 -8.35
N PHE A 31 6.41 -10.67 -8.64
CA PHE A 31 5.76 -9.36 -8.54
C PHE A 31 4.53 -9.49 -7.66
N ASN A 32 4.25 -8.49 -6.84
CA ASN A 32 3.02 -8.45 -6.07
C ASN A 32 2.49 -7.03 -5.92
N GLY A 33 1.17 -6.94 -5.77
CA GLY A 33 0.48 -5.77 -5.24
C GLY A 33 -0.18 -6.11 -3.92
N MET A 34 -0.32 -5.15 -3.01
CA MET A 34 -1.09 -5.31 -1.78
C MET A 34 -1.87 -4.04 -1.47
N THR A 35 -3.16 -4.20 -1.19
CA THR A 35 -3.98 -3.10 -0.67
C THR A 35 -3.43 -2.63 0.67
N ALA A 36 -3.13 -1.35 0.80
CA ALA A 36 -2.66 -0.74 2.03
C ALA A 36 -3.42 0.55 2.33
N SER A 37 -3.53 0.85 3.63
CA SER A 37 -4.16 2.06 4.14
C SER A 37 -3.29 2.87 5.10
N TRP A 38 -2.22 2.28 5.61
CA TRP A 38 -1.22 2.98 6.42
C TRP A 38 -0.21 3.63 5.49
N ILE A 39 -0.58 4.78 4.91
CA ILE A 39 0.23 5.55 3.96
C ILE A 39 0.21 7.01 4.41
N THR A 40 1.38 7.66 4.54
CA THR A 40 1.46 9.09 4.87
C THR A 40 2.76 9.70 4.38
N GLN A 41 2.73 10.96 3.95
CA GLN A 41 3.97 11.73 3.78
C GLN A 41 4.60 11.97 5.16
N VAL A 42 5.93 11.87 5.25
CA VAL A 42 6.68 12.00 6.51
C VAL A 42 7.82 13.02 6.46
N SER A 43 8.14 13.55 5.27
CA SER A 43 9.13 14.60 5.10
C SER A 43 8.89 15.39 3.81
N MET A 44 9.33 16.64 3.81
CA MET A 44 9.34 17.53 2.63
C MET A 44 10.73 17.65 1.98
N GLU A 45 11.82 17.51 2.76
CA GLU A 45 13.19 17.62 2.26
C GLU A 45 14.10 16.55 2.93
N PRO A 46 14.37 15.42 2.24
CA PRO A 46 13.78 14.99 0.96
C PRO A 46 12.28 14.67 1.07
N ALA A 47 11.58 14.57 -0.07
CA ALA A 47 10.17 14.21 -0.10
C ALA A 47 9.99 12.71 0.18
N LEU A 48 9.52 12.37 1.39
CA LEU A 48 9.41 10.98 1.85
C LEU A 48 7.96 10.57 2.12
N ILE A 49 7.61 9.34 1.72
CA ILE A 49 6.35 8.69 2.08
C ILE A 49 6.64 7.43 2.91
N GLY A 50 5.91 7.27 3.99
CA GLY A 50 5.94 6.09 4.84
C GLY A 50 4.74 5.18 4.58
N VAL A 51 4.98 3.87 4.55
CA VAL A 51 3.97 2.82 4.40
C VAL A 51 4.13 1.72 5.45
N GLY A 52 3.03 1.38 6.12
CA GLY A 52 2.98 0.27 7.09
C GLY A 52 2.62 -1.03 6.39
N ILE A 53 3.52 -2.02 6.41
CA ILE A 53 3.37 -3.28 5.69
C ILE A 53 3.37 -4.45 6.69
N ASP A 54 2.37 -5.34 6.57
CA ASP A 54 2.26 -6.54 7.39
C ASP A 54 3.47 -7.46 7.12
N ASN A 55 4.20 -7.82 8.18
CA ASN A 55 5.42 -8.63 8.11
C ASN A 55 5.18 -10.04 7.55
N LYS A 56 3.94 -10.54 7.53
CA LYS A 56 3.57 -11.84 6.93
C LYS A 56 3.25 -11.75 5.44
N SER A 57 3.14 -10.55 4.87
CA SER A 57 2.70 -10.36 3.49
C SER A 57 3.79 -10.73 2.47
N VAL A 58 3.37 -11.13 1.26
CA VAL A 58 4.31 -11.30 0.13
C VAL A 58 5.00 -9.98 -0.19
N THR A 59 4.25 -8.87 -0.18
CA THR A 59 4.80 -7.53 -0.45
C THR A 59 5.89 -7.13 0.55
N PHE A 60 5.76 -7.48 1.84
CA PHE A 60 6.85 -7.26 2.81
C PHE A 60 8.13 -7.93 2.35
N ARG A 61 8.08 -9.23 2.02
CA ARG A 61 9.26 -9.97 1.56
C ARG A 61 9.86 -9.36 0.30
N LEU A 62 9.03 -8.96 -0.67
CA LEU A 62 9.51 -8.33 -1.90
C LEU A 62 10.17 -6.98 -1.62
N MET A 63 9.54 -6.11 -0.83
CA MET A 63 10.10 -4.81 -0.42
C MET A 63 11.31 -4.94 0.52
N ASP A 64 11.45 -6.08 1.21
CA ASP A 64 12.63 -6.30 2.04
C ASP A 64 13.85 -6.65 1.18
N GLN A 65 13.63 -7.40 0.10
CA GLN A 65 14.64 -7.84 -0.85
C GLN A 65 14.93 -6.82 -1.96
N SER A 66 13.94 -6.02 -2.34
CA SER A 66 14.06 -4.93 -3.30
C SER A 66 14.22 -3.59 -2.60
N GLU A 67 14.93 -2.67 -3.24
CA GLU A 67 15.06 -1.30 -2.74
C GLU A 67 13.89 -0.41 -3.17
N PHE A 68 13.01 -0.88 -4.06
CA PHE A 68 11.99 -0.06 -4.71
C PHE A 68 10.58 -0.59 -4.49
N PHE A 69 9.63 0.35 -4.41
CA PHE A 69 8.21 0.05 -4.38
C PHE A 69 7.40 1.16 -5.04
N THR A 70 6.16 0.86 -5.38
CA THR A 70 5.19 1.84 -5.87
C THR A 70 4.03 2.00 -4.93
N ILE A 71 3.40 3.17 -4.97
CA ILE A 71 2.09 3.43 -4.37
C ILE A 71 1.16 3.80 -5.50
N ASN A 72 0.05 3.09 -5.67
CA ASN A 72 -0.93 3.31 -6.73
C ASN A 72 -2.30 3.61 -6.12
N MET A 73 -2.88 4.76 -6.44
CA MET A 73 -4.16 5.22 -5.92
C MET A 73 -5.20 5.29 -7.03
N PHE A 74 -6.44 4.91 -6.72
CA PHE A 74 -7.50 4.69 -7.71
C PHE A 74 -8.69 5.62 -7.46
N SER A 75 -9.56 5.74 -8.46
CA SER A 75 -10.83 6.47 -8.33
C SER A 75 -11.73 5.84 -7.25
N PRO A 76 -12.51 6.63 -6.49
CA PRO A 76 -13.52 6.12 -5.56
C PRO A 76 -14.64 5.33 -6.25
N GLU A 77 -14.78 5.42 -7.57
CA GLU A 77 -15.71 4.61 -8.35
C GLU A 77 -15.17 3.20 -8.65
N TYR A 78 -13.86 2.97 -8.48
CA TYR A 78 -13.17 1.73 -8.82
C TYR A 78 -12.67 0.93 -7.59
N THR A 79 -13.49 0.82 -6.56
CA THR A 79 -13.07 0.21 -5.27
C THR A 79 -12.87 -1.31 -5.30
N LYS A 80 -13.34 -2.00 -6.34
CA LYS A 80 -13.19 -3.47 -6.47
C LYS A 80 -11.72 -3.90 -6.54
N VAL A 81 -10.83 -3.04 -7.01
CA VAL A 81 -9.39 -3.31 -7.10
C VAL A 81 -8.80 -3.63 -5.72
N PHE A 82 -9.23 -2.92 -4.67
CA PHE A 82 -8.70 -3.12 -3.32
C PHE A 82 -9.04 -4.49 -2.73
N VAL A 83 -10.16 -5.09 -3.15
CA VAL A 83 -10.51 -6.46 -2.76
C VAL A 83 -9.64 -7.47 -3.50
N LYS A 84 -9.38 -7.27 -4.79
CA LYS A 84 -8.49 -8.14 -5.59
C LYS A 84 -7.08 -8.25 -4.98
N PHE A 85 -6.58 -7.16 -4.40
CA PHE A 85 -5.24 -7.08 -3.81
C PHE A 85 -5.22 -7.25 -2.28
N SER A 86 -6.30 -7.81 -1.70
CA SER A 86 -6.33 -8.24 -0.28
C SER A 86 -5.63 -9.59 -0.03
N LYS A 87 -5.21 -10.26 -1.09
CA LYS A 87 -4.50 -11.55 -1.12
C LYS A 87 -3.32 -11.44 -2.07
N PRO A 88 -2.32 -12.36 -1.99
CA PRO A 88 -1.23 -12.40 -2.96
C PRO A 88 -1.75 -12.38 -4.40
N ALA A 89 -1.12 -11.55 -5.22
CA ALA A 89 -1.49 -11.36 -6.61
C ALA A 89 -0.80 -12.39 -7.51
N GLU A 90 -1.49 -12.76 -8.58
CA GLU A 90 -0.94 -13.55 -9.66
C GLU A 90 -0.36 -12.61 -10.73
N TYR A 91 0.90 -12.83 -11.08
CA TYR A 91 1.57 -12.12 -12.17
C TYR A 91 1.46 -12.88 -13.48
N THR A 92 1.08 -12.16 -14.52
CA THR A 92 1.21 -12.56 -15.93
C THR A 92 1.80 -11.39 -16.70
N GLU A 93 2.41 -11.64 -17.86
CA GLU A 93 3.12 -10.57 -18.60
C GLU A 93 2.23 -9.34 -18.82
N GLY A 94 2.60 -8.21 -18.20
CA GLY A 94 1.85 -6.94 -18.25
C GLY A 94 0.64 -6.83 -17.30
N PHE A 95 0.39 -7.81 -16.42
CA PHE A 95 -0.76 -7.79 -15.51
C PHE A 95 -0.45 -8.31 -14.10
N LEU A 96 -1.11 -7.73 -13.10
CA LEU A 96 -1.25 -8.28 -11.76
C LEU A 96 -2.73 -8.47 -11.44
N ASN A 97 -3.17 -9.69 -11.08
CA ASN A 97 -4.59 -10.00 -10.83
C ASN A 97 -5.53 -9.46 -11.94
N GLN A 98 -5.10 -9.57 -13.20
CA GLN A 98 -5.80 -9.08 -14.40
C GLN A 98 -5.96 -7.54 -14.48
N GLU A 99 -5.30 -6.78 -13.62
CA GLU A 99 -5.16 -5.34 -13.80
C GLU A 99 -3.90 -5.04 -14.62
N PRO A 100 -3.98 -4.14 -15.61
CA PRO A 100 -2.85 -3.80 -16.46
C PRO A 100 -1.78 -3.03 -15.68
N ILE A 101 -0.51 -3.41 -15.90
CA ILE A 101 0.64 -2.76 -15.29
C ILE A 101 1.73 -2.45 -16.31
N THR A 102 2.43 -1.35 -16.05
CA THR A 102 3.71 -1.01 -16.68
C THR A 102 4.82 -1.15 -15.63
N LEU A 103 5.93 -1.80 -15.99
CA LEU A 103 7.10 -1.89 -15.12
C LEU A 103 7.99 -0.64 -15.29
N THR A 104 8.47 -0.07 -14.18
CA THR A 104 9.45 1.02 -14.21
C THR A 104 10.84 0.51 -14.60
N ALA A 105 11.80 1.44 -14.78
CA ALA A 105 13.20 1.08 -14.97
C ALA A 105 13.78 0.26 -13.79
N ASN A 106 13.23 0.43 -12.59
CA ASN A 106 13.59 -0.36 -11.41
C ASN A 106 12.73 -1.63 -11.26
N SER A 107 11.96 -2.01 -12.30
CA SER A 107 11.12 -3.21 -12.36
C SER A 107 9.98 -3.28 -11.35
N VAL A 108 9.58 -2.16 -10.72
CA VAL A 108 8.38 -2.15 -9.86
C VAL A 108 7.13 -1.87 -10.69
N PRO A 109 5.97 -2.45 -10.34
CA PRO A 109 4.75 -2.31 -11.13
C PRO A 109 4.01 -1.00 -10.85
N ILE A 110 3.68 -0.24 -11.89
CA ILE A 110 2.72 0.86 -11.89
C ILE A 110 1.43 0.37 -12.54
N PHE A 111 0.28 0.63 -11.93
CA PHE A 111 -1.02 0.27 -12.51
C PHE A 111 -1.47 1.32 -13.53
N ASP A 112 -1.77 0.89 -14.75
CA ASP A 112 -2.11 1.82 -15.84
C ASP A 112 -3.43 2.56 -15.60
N ASN A 113 -4.31 1.97 -14.77
CA ASN A 113 -5.58 2.54 -14.34
C ASN A 113 -5.51 3.28 -12.99
N ALA A 114 -4.32 3.48 -12.42
CA ALA A 114 -4.14 4.36 -11.27
C ALA A 114 -4.34 5.84 -11.65
N ARG A 115 -4.93 6.62 -10.75
CA ARG A 115 -5.13 8.07 -10.90
C ARG A 115 -3.96 8.88 -10.35
N VAL A 116 -3.29 8.33 -9.35
CA VAL A 116 -2.04 8.86 -8.82
C VAL A 116 -1.11 7.68 -8.58
N TRP A 117 0.15 7.81 -8.96
CA TRP A 117 1.17 6.84 -8.57
C TRP A 117 2.48 7.51 -8.17
N PHE A 118 3.23 6.80 -7.34
CA PHE A 118 4.57 7.16 -6.90
C PHE A 118 5.48 5.95 -7.09
N GLU A 119 6.70 6.17 -7.58
CA GLU A 119 7.81 5.25 -7.48
C GLU A 119 8.74 5.74 -6.36
N LEU A 120 9.10 4.84 -5.45
CA LEU A 120 9.88 5.18 -4.28
C LEU A 120 11.10 4.28 -4.13
N LYS A 121 12.21 4.88 -3.70
CA LYS A 121 13.38 4.16 -3.20
C LYS A 121 13.33 4.12 -1.68
N THR A 122 13.39 2.94 -1.10
CA THR A 122 13.41 2.74 0.36
C THR A 122 14.66 3.36 0.96
N THR A 123 14.48 4.23 1.96
CA THR A 123 15.56 4.88 2.71
C THR A 123 15.65 4.36 4.14
N GLN A 124 14.54 3.95 4.74
CA GLN A 124 14.51 3.40 6.11
C GLN A 124 13.44 2.31 6.25
N LYS A 125 13.67 1.39 7.20
CA LYS A 125 12.74 0.34 7.61
C LYS A 125 12.69 0.32 9.14
N ILE A 126 11.50 0.48 9.71
CA ILE A 126 11.30 0.50 11.17
C ILE A 126 10.37 -0.67 11.54
N ASN A 127 10.90 -1.70 12.20
CA ASN A 127 10.09 -2.81 12.69
C ASN A 127 9.26 -2.37 13.91
N LEU A 128 7.94 -2.45 13.81
CA LEU A 128 6.97 -2.05 14.83
C LEU A 128 6.22 -3.25 15.42
N GLY A 129 6.74 -4.47 15.24
CA GLY A 129 6.17 -5.72 15.75
C GLY A 129 5.43 -6.50 14.68
N THR A 130 4.12 -6.29 14.51
CA THR A 130 3.33 -6.99 13.47
C THR A 130 3.56 -6.43 12.08
N HIS A 131 4.02 -5.19 12.00
CA HIS A 131 4.26 -4.46 10.76
C HIS A 131 5.64 -3.84 10.77
N THR A 132 6.17 -3.60 9.57
CA THR A 132 7.33 -2.75 9.35
C THR A 132 6.88 -1.50 8.63
N PHE A 133 7.32 -0.35 9.13
CA PHE A 133 7.11 0.94 8.48
C PHE A 133 8.28 1.21 7.55
N PHE A 134 8.03 1.12 6.26
CA PHE A 134 8.99 1.46 5.21
C PHE A 134 8.87 2.94 4.92
N ILE A 135 10.00 3.64 4.84
CA ILE A 135 10.07 5.04 4.41
C ILE A 135 10.80 5.06 3.09
N GLY A 136 10.16 5.63 2.07
CA GLY A 136 10.72 5.77 0.73
C GLY A 136 10.82 7.23 0.30
N GLU A 137 11.90 7.56 -0.40
CA GLU A 137 12.05 8.82 -1.13
C GLU A 137 11.35 8.72 -2.48
N ILE A 138 10.55 9.73 -2.83
CA ILE A 138 9.88 9.80 -4.13
C ILE A 138 10.95 10.03 -5.21
N ILE A 139 11.05 9.10 -6.15
CA ILE A 139 11.99 9.21 -7.29
C ILE A 139 11.28 9.48 -8.61
N ASP A 140 9.98 9.13 -8.71
CA ASP A 140 9.10 9.53 -9.81
C ASP A 140 7.63 9.52 -9.32
N CYS A 141 6.76 10.31 -9.94
CA CYS A 141 5.34 10.32 -9.65
C CYS A 141 4.51 10.92 -10.78
N LYS A 142 3.22 10.59 -10.81
CA LYS A 142 2.26 11.21 -11.73
C LYS A 142 0.87 11.27 -11.13
N THR A 143 0.22 12.41 -11.37
CA THR A 143 -1.22 12.60 -11.19
C THR A 143 -1.85 12.71 -12.57
N ILE A 144 -2.89 11.92 -12.84
CA ILE A 144 -3.59 11.92 -14.13
C ILE A 144 -4.51 13.14 -14.28
N ASP A 145 -5.29 13.45 -13.24
CA ASP A 145 -6.16 14.61 -13.16
C ASP A 145 -6.09 15.20 -11.73
N PRO A 146 -5.53 16.41 -11.54
CA PRO A 146 -5.41 17.04 -10.22
C PRO A 146 -6.75 17.35 -9.52
N GLU A 147 -7.84 17.46 -10.28
CA GLU A 147 -9.17 17.75 -9.74
C GLU A 147 -9.92 16.48 -9.33
N GLU A 148 -9.45 15.30 -9.78
CA GLU A 148 -10.06 14.03 -9.43
C GLU A 148 -9.61 13.56 -8.04
N ARG A 149 -10.60 13.30 -7.18
CA ARG A 149 -10.36 12.68 -5.88
C ARG A 149 -9.96 11.21 -6.03
N VAL A 150 -8.99 10.77 -5.23
CA VAL A 150 -8.66 9.34 -5.04
C VAL A 150 -9.48 8.69 -3.92
N ALA A 151 -9.63 7.36 -3.99
CA ALA A 151 -10.31 6.57 -2.99
C ALA A 151 -9.60 6.62 -1.63
N TYR A 152 -10.39 6.58 -0.56
CA TYR A 152 -9.92 6.39 0.82
C TYR A 152 -10.72 5.28 1.47
N MET A 153 -10.33 4.87 2.69
CA MET A 153 -10.94 3.72 3.38
C MET A 153 -12.48 3.79 3.44
N GLY A 154 -13.04 5.00 3.62
CA GLY A 154 -14.48 5.24 3.74
C GLY A 154 -15.30 5.04 2.45
N ASP A 155 -14.65 4.94 1.29
CA ASP A 155 -15.32 4.54 0.04
C ASP A 155 -15.59 3.03 -0.03
N THR A 156 -15.09 2.26 0.95
CA THR A 156 -15.18 0.79 0.99
C THR A 156 -15.84 0.29 2.27
N ARG A 157 -16.12 -1.02 2.33
CA ARG A 157 -16.53 -1.71 3.56
C ARG A 157 -15.35 -2.36 4.29
N MET A 158 -14.12 -2.16 3.82
CA MET A 158 -12.92 -2.73 4.41
C MET A 158 -12.67 -2.11 5.79
N LYS A 159 -12.03 -2.87 6.67
CA LYS A 159 -11.63 -2.43 7.99
C LYS A 159 -10.21 -2.93 8.23
N TYR A 160 -9.33 -2.02 8.58
CA TYR A 160 -7.94 -2.35 8.88
C TYR A 160 -7.45 -1.47 10.03
N GLY A 161 -6.74 -2.08 10.98
CA GLY A 161 -6.34 -1.45 12.23
C GLY A 161 -6.89 -2.13 13.46
N GLY A 162 -6.32 -1.75 14.60
CA GLY A 162 -6.63 -2.29 15.91
C GLY A 162 -5.67 -3.39 16.34
N VAL A 163 -6.14 -4.29 17.19
CA VAL A 163 -5.39 -5.47 17.63
C VAL A 163 -5.73 -6.69 16.78
N PRO A 164 -4.81 -7.67 16.64
CA PRO A 164 -5.10 -8.89 15.91
C PRO A 164 -6.36 -9.58 16.42
N ARG A 165 -7.30 -9.84 15.50
CA ARG A 165 -8.48 -10.66 15.77
C ARG A 165 -8.09 -12.10 15.43
N GLY A 166 -8.31 -13.05 16.34
CA GLY A 166 -7.97 -14.45 16.12
C GLY A 166 -8.52 -14.92 14.76
N GLY A 167 -7.63 -15.37 13.87
CA GLY A 167 -8.01 -15.74 12.49
C GLY A 167 -7.02 -15.35 11.38
N HIS A 168 -5.87 -14.72 11.69
CA HIS A 168 -4.82 -14.35 10.74
C HIS A 168 -3.40 -14.69 11.24
#